data_AF-A0A7S3B734-F1
#
_entry.id   AF-A0A7S3B734-F1
#
_cell.length_a   1.000
_cell.length_b   1.000
_cell.length_c   1.000
_cell.angle_alpha   90.00
_cell.angle_beta   90.00
_cell.angle_gamma   90.00
#
_symmetry.space_group_name_H-M   'P 1'
#
loop_
_entity.id
_entity.type
_entity.pdbx_description
1 polymer ?
#
loop_
_entity_poly.entity_id
_entity_poly.type
_entity_poly.pdbx_seq_one_letter_code
_entity_poly.pdbx_strand_id
1 'polypeptide(L)'
;KDGGREVPRAERVPDHVVNVPLDPGSDRDRFRSAFNQALPTLERFAPDIIFLSAGFDAHAQDPLGGSSNHGLQLVEDDFFWITQTLSSLAHSLCNGRVISVLEGGYDPAV
;
A
#
# COMPACT_ATOMS: atom_id res chain seq x y z
N LYS A 1 -20.11 -22.97 37.29
CA LYS A 1 -18.90 -23.07 36.45
C LYS A 1 -19.28 -22.52 35.08
N ASP A 2 -19.44 -21.21 34.98
CA ASP A 2 -19.66 -20.55 33.70
C ASP A 2 -18.32 -20.02 33.23
N GLY A 3 -17.78 -20.66 32.20
CA GLY A 3 -16.56 -20.27 31.54
C GLY A 3 -16.78 -18.95 30.83
N GLY A 4 -16.32 -17.86 31.46
CA GLY A 4 -16.16 -16.57 30.80
C GLY A 4 -15.27 -16.76 29.58
N ARG A 5 -15.87 -16.76 28.39
CA ARG A 5 -15.12 -16.66 27.15
C ARG A 5 -14.69 -15.20 27.06
N GLU A 6 -13.44 -14.93 27.40
CA GLU A 6 -12.80 -13.66 27.06
C GLU A 6 -13.01 -13.43 25.57
N VAL A 7 -13.75 -12.36 25.27
CA VAL A 7 -13.85 -11.84 23.91
C VAL A 7 -12.48 -11.23 23.63
N PRO A 8 -11.75 -11.63 22.57
CA PRO A 8 -10.46 -11.03 22.27
C PRO A 8 -10.64 -9.52 22.18
N ARG A 9 -9.88 -8.78 22.98
CA ARG A 9 -9.85 -7.32 22.94
C ARG A 9 -9.50 -6.95 21.50
N ALA A 10 -10.43 -6.32 20.77
CA ALA A 10 -10.15 -5.82 19.43
C ALA A 10 -8.82 -5.07 19.49
N GLU A 11 -7.82 -5.59 18.78
CA GLU A 11 -6.46 -5.06 18.83
C GLU A 11 -6.52 -3.60 18.39
N ARG A 12 -6.19 -2.68 19.31
CA ARG A 12 -6.19 -1.25 19.01
C ARG A 12 -5.10 -1.03 17.98
N VAL A 13 -5.47 -0.58 16.77
CA VAL A 13 -4.51 -0.13 15.76
C VAL A 13 -3.65 0.99 16.38
N PRO A 14 -2.31 0.86 16.41
CA PRO A 14 -1.44 1.88 16.97
C PRO A 14 -1.56 3.21 16.20
N ASP A 15 -1.31 4.33 16.89
CA ASP A 15 -1.46 5.67 16.29
C ASP A 15 -0.50 5.94 15.11
N HIS A 16 0.56 5.14 14.97
CA HIS A 16 1.54 5.19 13.88
C HIS A 16 1.22 4.23 12.72
N VAL A 17 0.08 3.55 12.76
CA VAL A 17 -0.38 2.64 11.70
C VAL A 17 -1.57 3.27 10.99
N VAL A 18 -1.45 3.43 9.68
CA VAL A 18 -2.49 4.00 8.82
C VAL A 18 -2.90 2.94 7.81
N ASN A 19 -4.04 2.30 8.05
CA ASN A 19 -4.63 1.35 7.10
C ASN A 19 -5.53 2.09 6.12
N VAL A 20 -5.32 1.86 4.83
CA VAL A 20 -6.10 2.47 3.75
C VAL A 20 -6.75 1.34 2.93
N PRO A 21 -7.85 0.74 3.42
CA PRO A 21 -8.54 -0.32 2.69
C PRO A 21 -9.18 0.25 1.41
N LEU A 22 -9.10 -0.53 0.33
CA LEU A 22 -9.73 -0.24 -0.95
C LEU A 22 -10.77 -1.32 -1.28
N ASP A 23 -11.85 -0.92 -1.94
CA ASP A 23 -12.86 -1.87 -2.40
C ASP A 23 -12.27 -2.79 -3.49
N PRO A 24 -12.70 -4.07 -3.55
CA PRO A 24 -12.42 -4.94 -4.68
C PRO A 24 -12.74 -4.29 -6.02
N GLY A 25 -11.87 -4.48 -7.02
CA GLY A 25 -12.04 -3.87 -8.34
C GLY A 25 -11.75 -2.37 -8.39
N SER A 26 -11.21 -1.76 -7.32
CA SER A 26 -10.80 -0.35 -7.35
C SER A 26 -9.78 -0.11 -8.46
N ASP A 27 -10.10 0.87 -9.30
CA ASP A 27 -9.26 1.31 -10.40
C ASP A 27 -8.18 2.29 -9.94
N ARG A 28 -7.40 2.76 -10.92
CA ARG A 28 -6.33 3.72 -10.70
C ARG A 28 -6.79 5.01 -10.02
N ASP A 29 -7.98 5.52 -10.32
CA ASP A 29 -8.42 6.82 -9.81
C ASP A 29 -8.74 6.71 -8.32
N ARG A 30 -9.44 5.62 -7.93
CA ARG A 30 -9.70 5.30 -6.53
C ARG A 30 -8.39 5.06 -5.78
N PHE A 31 -7.49 4.27 -6.35
CA PHE A 31 -6.20 3.97 -5.75
C PHE A 31 -5.37 5.24 -5.53
N ARG A 32 -5.16 6.06 -6.57
CA ARG A 32 -4.35 7.28 -6.50
C ARG A 32 -4.96 8.31 -5.56
N SER A 33 -6.29 8.42 -5.53
CA SER A 33 -7.00 9.29 -4.58
C SER A 33 -6.72 8.87 -3.13
N ALA A 34 -6.86 7.57 -2.82
CA ALA A 34 -6.58 7.05 -1.49
C ALA A 34 -5.11 7.19 -1.11
N PHE A 35 -4.20 6.93 -2.05
CA PHE A 35 -2.76 7.10 -1.86
C PHE A 35 -2.41 8.56 -1.54
N ASN A 36 -2.92 9.51 -2.31
CA ASN A 36 -2.72 10.94 -2.07
C ASN A 36 -3.27 11.40 -0.71
N GLN A 37 -4.38 10.82 -0.24
CA GLN A 37 -4.91 11.11 1.10
C GLN A 37 -3.97 10.61 2.22
N ALA A 38 -3.17 9.57 1.97
CA ALA A 38 -2.21 9.04 2.94
C ALA A 38 -0.89 9.83 3.00
N LEU A 39 -0.45 10.45 1.88
CA LEU A 39 0.84 11.14 1.77
C LEU A 39 1.11 12.19 2.87
N PRO A 40 0.14 13.04 3.28
CA PRO A 40 0.38 14.01 4.35
C PRO A 40 0.80 13.37 5.68
N THR A 41 0.45 12.10 5.91
CA THR A 41 0.88 11.38 7.11
C THR A 41 2.37 11.06 7.07
N LEU A 42 2.91 10.70 5.91
CA LEU A 42 4.34 10.49 5.73
C LEU A 42 5.13 11.80 5.89
N GLU A 43 4.61 12.91 5.34
CA GLU A 43 5.22 14.24 5.51
C GLU A 43 5.26 14.67 6.98
N ARG A 44 4.16 14.49 7.73
CA ARG A 44 4.11 14.80 9.17
C ARG A 44 5.01 13.89 10.00
N PHE A 45 5.19 12.63 9.58
CA PHE A 45 6.07 11.69 10.25
C PHE A 45 7.55 12.06 10.12
N ALA A 46 7.94 12.72 9.02
CA ALA A 46 9.30 13.18 8.74
C ALA A 46 10.35 12.05 8.91
N PRO A 47 10.28 10.99 8.08
CA PRO A 47 11.13 9.83 8.23
C PRO A 47 12.61 10.14 7.95
N ASP A 48 13.51 9.38 8.57
CA ASP A 48 14.93 9.36 8.18
C ASP A 48 15.20 8.45 6.98
N ILE A 49 14.31 7.52 6.66
CA ILE A 49 14.41 6.59 5.53
C ILE A 49 13.03 6.02 5.22
N ILE A 50 12.75 5.77 3.94
CA ILE A 50 11.49 5.14 3.49
C ILE A 50 11.79 3.70 3.06
N PHE A 51 11.03 2.74 3.60
CA PHE A 51 11.04 1.35 3.13
C PHE A 51 9.75 1.05 2.39
N LEU A 52 9.86 0.47 1.19
CA LEU A 52 8.74 0.05 0.37
C LEU A 52 8.69 -1.48 0.35
N SER A 53 7.61 -2.03 0.87
CA SER A 53 7.19 -3.42 0.63
C SER A 53 6.48 -3.42 -0.72
N ALA A 54 7.23 -3.68 -1.79
CA ALA A 54 6.83 -3.41 -3.17
C ALA A 54 6.26 -4.66 -3.84
N GLY A 55 4.95 -4.88 -3.65
CA GLY A 55 4.19 -5.90 -4.36
C GLY A 55 3.59 -5.40 -5.68
N PHE A 56 3.48 -6.29 -6.65
CA PHE A 56 2.85 -6.06 -7.97
C PHE A 56 1.55 -6.85 -8.17
N ASP A 57 1.05 -7.51 -7.12
CA ASP A 57 -0.21 -8.28 -7.14
C ASP A 57 -1.49 -7.44 -7.25
N ALA A 58 -1.35 -6.12 -7.13
CA ALA A 58 -2.38 -5.14 -7.46
C ALA A 58 -2.57 -4.93 -8.98
N HIS A 59 -1.73 -5.53 -9.82
CA HIS A 59 -1.84 -5.43 -11.28
C HIS A 59 -3.12 -6.10 -11.78
N ALA A 60 -3.79 -5.49 -12.76
CA ALA A 60 -5.06 -5.96 -13.31
C ALA A 60 -5.00 -7.39 -13.90
N GLN A 61 -3.82 -7.81 -14.34
CA GLN A 61 -3.58 -9.15 -14.89
C GLN A 61 -3.12 -10.17 -13.84
N ASP A 62 -2.83 -9.75 -12.61
CA ASP A 62 -2.33 -10.65 -11.58
C ASP A 62 -3.37 -11.75 -11.24
N PRO A 63 -2.99 -13.04 -11.23
CA PRO A 63 -3.92 -14.14 -11.01
C PRO A 63 -4.46 -14.23 -9.58
N LEU A 64 -3.78 -13.64 -8.58
CA LEU A 64 -4.25 -13.62 -7.19
C LEU A 64 -5.08 -12.39 -6.88
N GLY A 65 -4.77 -11.25 -7.51
CA GLY A 65 -5.43 -9.97 -7.29
C GLY A 65 -6.36 -9.55 -8.43
N GLY A 66 -5.81 -9.10 -9.55
CA GLY A 66 -6.55 -8.37 -10.58
C GLY A 66 -7.49 -9.20 -11.46
N SER A 67 -7.09 -10.42 -11.84
CA SER A 67 -7.72 -11.20 -12.93
C SER A 67 -9.19 -11.58 -12.68
N SER A 68 -9.63 -11.58 -11.42
CA SER A 68 -10.99 -11.96 -11.04
C SER A 68 -11.91 -10.77 -10.71
N ASN A 69 -11.49 -9.52 -10.93
CA ASN A 69 -12.14 -8.30 -10.39
C ASN A 69 -12.26 -8.26 -8.85
N HIS A 70 -11.58 -9.16 -8.13
CA HIS A 70 -11.57 -9.19 -6.66
C HIS A 70 -10.42 -8.38 -6.06
N GLY A 71 -9.37 -8.08 -6.84
CA GLY A 71 -8.26 -7.20 -6.47
C GLY A 71 -8.28 -5.87 -7.21
N LEU A 72 -7.21 -5.09 -7.04
CA LEU A 72 -7.05 -3.79 -7.68
C LEU A 72 -6.85 -3.95 -9.19
N GLN A 73 -7.18 -2.89 -9.93
CA GLN A 73 -7.11 -2.85 -11.39
C GLN A 73 -6.01 -1.86 -11.82
N LEU A 74 -4.80 -2.03 -11.29
CA LEU A 74 -3.67 -1.16 -11.61
C LEU A 74 -2.95 -1.63 -12.87
N VAL A 75 -2.31 -0.68 -13.54
CA VAL A 75 -1.40 -0.94 -14.67
C VAL A 75 0.01 -0.43 -14.32
N GLU A 76 0.99 -0.73 -15.16
CA GLU A 76 2.41 -0.40 -14.97
C GLU A 76 2.64 1.09 -14.69
N ASP A 77 1.90 1.96 -15.39
CA ASP A 77 1.92 3.42 -15.19
C ASP A 77 1.53 3.85 -13.77
N ASP A 78 0.72 3.06 -13.07
CA ASP A 78 0.34 3.34 -11.68
C ASP A 78 1.48 2.99 -10.72
N PHE A 79 2.16 1.87 -10.92
CA PHE A 79 3.36 1.51 -10.15
C PHE A 79 4.50 2.50 -10.38
N PHE A 80 4.69 2.96 -11.62
CA PHE A 80 5.62 4.04 -11.94
C PHE A 80 5.27 5.31 -11.19
N TRP A 81 3.99 5.73 -11.22
CA TRP A 81 3.53 6.93 -10.54
C TRP A 81 3.73 6.89 -9.02
N ILE A 82 3.42 5.75 -8.38
CA ILE A 82 3.63 5.54 -6.94
C ILE A 82 5.10 5.68 -6.59
N THR A 83 5.95 4.95 -7.33
CA THR A 83 7.40 4.92 -7.10
C THR A 83 8.03 6.28 -7.31
N GLN A 84 7.62 7.02 -8.34
CA GLN A 84 8.09 8.37 -8.60
C GLN A 84 7.70 9.32 -7.47
N THR A 85 6.44 9.25 -7.02
CA THR A 85 5.90 10.09 -5.95
C THR A 85 6.65 9.86 -4.64
N LEU A 86 6.83 8.60 -4.24
CA LEU A 86 7.58 8.23 -3.03
C LEU A 86 9.07 8.58 -3.14
N SER A 87 9.66 8.43 -4.32
CA SER A 87 11.05 8.85 -4.56
C SER A 87 11.20 10.36 -4.41
N SER A 88 10.27 11.16 -4.95
CA SER A 88 10.26 12.61 -4.76
C SER A 88 10.10 13.00 -3.29
N LEU A 89 9.20 12.34 -2.56
CA LEU A 89 9.06 12.55 -1.11
C LEU A 89 10.33 12.15 -0.35
N ALA A 90 11.00 11.06 -0.74
CA ALA A 90 12.27 10.67 -0.13
C ALA A 90 13.33 11.77 -0.31
N HIS A 91 13.42 12.39 -1.48
CA HIS A 91 14.34 13.51 -1.72
C HIS A 91 14.06 14.69 -0.80
N SER A 92 12.79 15.01 -0.57
CA SER A 92 12.39 16.14 0.28
C SER A 92 12.46 15.86 1.78
N LEU A 93 12.17 14.63 2.22
CA LEU A 93 12.00 14.29 3.63
C LEU A 93 13.24 13.62 4.24
N CYS A 94 13.97 12.81 3.46
CA CYS A 94 15.02 11.94 3.97
C CYS A 94 16.29 11.89 3.12
N ASN A 95 16.63 12.97 2.41
CA ASN A 95 17.80 13.10 1.53
C ASN A 95 17.90 11.99 0.48
N GLY A 96 16.76 11.56 -0.08
CA GLY A 96 16.69 10.54 -1.11
C GLY A 96 16.86 9.10 -0.60
N ARG A 97 16.85 8.87 0.72
CA ARG A 97 17.00 7.53 1.30
C ARG A 97 15.70 6.75 1.20
N VAL A 98 15.63 5.89 0.18
CA VAL A 98 14.53 4.94 -0.03
C VAL A 98 15.09 3.56 -0.33
N ILE A 99 14.49 2.52 0.23
CA ILE A 99 14.79 1.12 -0.06
C ILE A 99 13.50 0.46 -0.51
N SER A 100 13.52 -0.16 -1.68
CA SER A 100 12.42 -0.97 -2.19
C SER A 100 12.79 -2.44 -2.10
N VAL A 101 11.91 -3.23 -1.50
CA VAL A 101 12.06 -4.68 -1.35
C VAL A 101 10.89 -5.34 -2.05
N LEU A 102 11.19 -6.21 -3.01
CA LEU A 102 10.18 -6.96 -3.77
C LEU A 102 9.39 -7.90 -2.85
N GLU A 103 8.08 -7.94 -3.05
CA GLU A 103 7.15 -8.79 -2.30
C GLU A 103 6.31 -9.66 -3.25
N GLY A 104 4.98 -9.44 -3.29
CA GLY A 104 4.06 -10.14 -4.17
C GLY A 104 4.12 -9.69 -5.63
N GLY A 105 3.39 -10.39 -6.48
CA GLY A 105 3.44 -10.26 -7.94
C GLY A 105 3.60 -11.64 -8.56
N TYR A 106 2.56 -12.11 -9.23
CA TYR A 106 2.38 -13.52 -9.57
C TYR A 106 1.99 -13.73 -11.03
N ASP A 107 1.86 -12.66 -11.81
CA ASP A 107 1.83 -12.74 -13.27
C ASP A 107 3.26 -12.75 -13.83
N PRO A 108 3.74 -13.85 -14.45
CA PRO A 108 5.08 -13.90 -15.03
C PRO A 108 5.22 -13.11 -16.33
N ALA A 109 4.12 -12.61 -16.91
CA ALA A 109 4.12 -11.82 -18.14
C ALA A 109 4.27 -10.30 -17.90
N VAL A 110 4.22 -9.86 -16.64
CA VAL A 110 4.29 -8.47 -16.20
C VAL A 110 5.54 -8.26 -15.33
#